data_AF-A0A520NMW3-F1
#
_entry.id   AF-A0A520NMW3-F1
#
_cell.length_a   1.000
_cell.length_b   1.000
_cell.length_c   1.000
_cell.angle_alpha   90.00
_cell.angle_beta   90.00
_cell.angle_gamma   90.00
#
_symmetry.space_group_name_H-M   'P 1'
#
loop_
_entity.id
_entity.type
_entity.pdbx_description
1 polymer ?
#
loop_
_entity_poly.entity_id
_entity_poly.type
_entity_poly.pdbx_seq_one_letter_code
_entity_poly.pdbx_strand_id
1 'polypeptide(L)'
;MTKDSYSFIGENFVKAGATFAVIGFGLCPDITLATMVGQVERAIGPLWEQSDAYGFDRDKLYLAGHSSGGHLAAMVLSGGTTGNLSFPPETFKASVIISGLFDLAPIAATYINNYIRLDDDGVRTLSPLYHIPMANRPMGPLVLGTGEHELAEYFLHQSRYAEAWANAGHELQMCDAAGYHHLNVPYDLADENGQLHRAFRAKIDFG
;
A
#
# COMPACT_ATOMS: atom_id res chain seq x y z
N MET A 1 -1.03 10.00 -12.44
CA MET A 1 0.42 10.20 -12.19
C MET A 1 1.17 8.98 -12.69
N THR A 2 2.43 9.13 -13.11
CA THR A 2 3.27 8.04 -13.64
C THR A 2 4.26 7.56 -12.59
N LYS A 3 4.91 6.40 -12.79
CA LYS A 3 5.99 5.92 -11.90
C LYS A 3 7.10 6.96 -11.73
N ASP A 4 7.40 7.71 -12.80
CA ASP A 4 8.48 8.71 -12.80
C ASP A 4 8.12 9.91 -11.93
N SER A 5 6.82 10.14 -11.69
CA SER A 5 6.31 11.17 -10.79
C SER A 5 6.40 10.78 -9.31
N TYR A 6 6.81 9.56 -8.96
CA TYR A 6 6.89 9.06 -7.58
C TYR A 6 8.33 8.73 -7.12
N SER A 7 9.32 8.80 -8.01
CA SER A 7 10.72 8.52 -7.66
C SER A 7 11.29 9.46 -6.60
N PHE A 8 10.77 10.68 -6.51
CA PHE A 8 11.20 11.68 -5.52
C PHE A 8 11.07 11.21 -4.06
N ILE A 9 10.12 10.30 -3.77
CA ILE A 9 9.94 9.74 -2.42
C ILE A 9 11.17 8.94 -1.99
N GLY A 10 11.83 8.29 -2.94
CA GLY A 10 12.94 7.37 -2.65
C GLY A 10 14.22 8.05 -2.19
N GLU A 11 14.41 9.35 -2.45
CA GLU A 11 15.70 10.01 -2.25
C GLU A 11 16.25 9.85 -0.82
N ASN A 12 15.43 10.14 0.19
CA ASN A 12 15.85 10.06 1.58
C ASN A 12 15.98 8.62 2.09
N PHE A 13 15.20 7.67 1.55
CA PHE A 13 15.38 6.25 1.86
C PHE A 13 16.67 5.69 1.26
N VAL A 14 17.01 6.09 0.03
CA VAL A 14 18.27 5.70 -0.63
C VAL A 14 19.47 6.28 0.11
N LYS A 15 19.43 7.56 0.52
CA LYS A 15 20.48 8.16 1.36
C LYS A 15 20.66 7.43 2.69
N ALA A 16 19.58 6.88 3.25
CA ALA A 16 19.61 6.09 4.48
C ALA A 16 20.11 4.64 4.28
N GLY A 17 20.35 4.20 3.03
CA GLY A 17 20.93 2.90 2.71
C GLY A 17 19.96 1.89 2.07
N ALA A 18 18.71 2.27 1.78
CA ALA A 18 17.77 1.37 1.13
C ALA A 18 17.96 1.31 -0.40
N THR A 19 17.60 0.16 -0.97
CA THR A 19 17.27 0.09 -2.40
C THR A 19 15.80 0.47 -2.57
N PHE A 20 15.51 1.38 -3.51
CA PHE A 20 14.15 1.88 -3.74
C PHE A 20 13.67 1.55 -5.15
N ALA A 21 12.52 0.87 -5.24
CA ALA A 21 11.88 0.50 -6.50
C ALA A 21 10.48 1.13 -6.60
N VAL A 22 10.18 1.75 -7.74
CA VAL A 22 8.83 2.27 -8.03
C VAL A 22 8.14 1.34 -9.02
N ILE A 23 7.02 0.77 -8.60
CA ILE A 23 6.22 -0.15 -9.41
C ILE A 23 5.22 0.65 -10.24
N GLY A 24 5.28 0.48 -11.56
CA GLY A 24 4.27 0.96 -12.49
C GLY A 24 3.17 -0.07 -12.73
N PHE A 25 1.95 0.40 -12.94
CA PHE A 25 0.80 -0.41 -13.32
C PHE A 25 -0.09 0.38 -14.31
N GLY A 26 -0.88 -0.33 -15.11
CA GLY A 26 -1.86 0.27 -16.01
C GLY A 26 -3.03 0.88 -15.24
N LEU A 27 -3.93 1.56 -15.95
CA LEU A 27 -5.02 2.31 -15.32
C LEU A 27 -6.38 1.87 -15.86
N CYS A 28 -7.41 1.97 -15.02
CA CYS A 28 -8.79 1.91 -15.49
C CYS A 28 -9.10 3.14 -16.36
N PRO A 29 -9.94 3.02 -17.41
CA PRO A 29 -10.69 1.83 -17.82
C PRO A 29 -9.95 0.90 -18.80
N ASP A 30 -8.71 1.21 -19.17
CA ASP A 30 -7.94 0.43 -20.17
C ASP A 30 -7.66 -1.00 -19.69
N ILE A 31 -7.50 -1.18 -18.38
CA ILE A 31 -7.42 -2.47 -17.71
C ILE A 31 -8.35 -2.52 -16.50
N THR A 32 -8.66 -3.73 -16.03
CA THR A 32 -9.48 -3.92 -14.82
C THR A 32 -8.65 -3.71 -13.55
N LEU A 33 -9.31 -3.39 -12.43
CA LEU A 33 -8.65 -3.29 -11.13
C LEU A 33 -7.98 -4.61 -10.71
N ALA A 34 -8.59 -5.76 -11.01
CA ALA A 34 -7.96 -7.08 -10.84
C ALA A 34 -6.66 -7.22 -11.67
N THR A 35 -6.63 -6.68 -12.88
CA THR A 35 -5.42 -6.66 -13.70
C THR A 35 -4.34 -5.77 -13.09
N MET A 36 -4.71 -4.63 -12.51
CA MET A 36 -3.78 -3.75 -11.79
C MET A 36 -3.15 -4.47 -10.60
N VAL A 37 -3.95 -5.17 -9.79
CA VAL A 37 -3.45 -6.00 -8.68
C VAL A 37 -2.45 -7.05 -9.19
N GLY A 38 -2.85 -7.83 -10.19
CA GLY A 38 -1.95 -8.85 -10.77
C GLY A 38 -0.68 -8.28 -11.42
N GLN A 39 -0.69 -7.04 -11.91
CA GLN A 39 0.52 -6.38 -12.41
C GLN A 39 1.48 -6.05 -11.28
N VAL A 40 0.99 -5.53 -10.15
CA VAL A 40 1.84 -5.26 -8.97
C VAL A 40 2.42 -6.54 -8.40
N GLU A 41 1.60 -7.60 -8.26
CA GLU A 41 2.06 -8.92 -7.83
C GLU A 41 3.19 -9.46 -8.72
N ARG A 42 3.00 -9.43 -10.05
CA ARG A 42 4.02 -9.86 -11.03
C ARG A 42 5.25 -8.96 -11.10
N ALA A 43 5.16 -7.73 -10.63
CA ALA A 43 6.31 -6.83 -10.54
C ALA A 43 7.17 -7.12 -9.30
N ILE A 44 6.54 -7.46 -8.17
CA ILE A 44 7.24 -7.76 -6.91
C ILE A 44 7.94 -9.12 -6.97
N GLY A 45 7.30 -10.13 -7.57
CA GLY A 45 7.81 -11.50 -7.62
C GLY A 45 9.27 -11.62 -8.09
N PRO A 46 9.60 -11.14 -9.31
CA PRO A 46 10.97 -11.18 -9.81
C PRO A 46 11.94 -10.36 -8.97
N LEU A 47 11.52 -9.23 -8.38
CA LEU A 47 12.38 -8.45 -7.48
C LEU A 47 12.75 -9.27 -6.24
N TRP A 48 11.76 -9.93 -5.62
CA TRP A 48 11.98 -10.78 -4.47
C TRP A 48 12.86 -11.99 -4.79
N GLU A 49 12.62 -12.66 -5.92
CA GLU A 49 13.40 -13.83 -6.36
C GLU A 49 14.86 -13.47 -6.72
N GLN A 50 15.08 -12.27 -7.29
CA GLN A 50 16.37 -11.81 -7.80
C GLN A 50 17.04 -10.77 -6.89
N SER A 51 16.67 -10.74 -5.60
CA SER A 51 17.17 -9.76 -4.62
C SER A 51 18.70 -9.64 -4.63
N ASP A 52 19.40 -10.78 -4.71
CA ASP A 52 20.86 -10.87 -4.71
C ASP A 52 21.47 -10.18 -5.94
N ALA A 53 20.81 -10.27 -7.10
CA ALA A 53 21.26 -9.64 -8.34
C ALA A 53 21.08 -8.11 -8.31
N TYR A 54 20.12 -7.62 -7.53
CA TYR A 54 19.85 -6.19 -7.31
C TYR A 54 20.53 -5.63 -6.06
N GLY A 55 21.20 -6.47 -5.27
CA GLY A 55 21.98 -6.05 -4.11
C GLY A 55 21.16 -5.67 -2.88
N PHE A 56 19.96 -6.24 -2.70
CA PHE A 56 19.16 -6.06 -1.49
C PHE A 56 18.77 -7.38 -0.83
N ASP A 57 18.44 -7.33 0.46
CA ASP A 57 18.04 -8.50 1.25
C ASP A 57 16.56 -8.81 1.06
N ARG A 58 16.23 -10.01 0.57
CA ARG A 58 14.84 -10.47 0.38
C ARG A 58 14.05 -10.61 1.68
N ASP A 59 14.72 -10.65 2.82
CA ASP A 59 14.08 -10.73 4.13
C ASP A 59 13.90 -9.34 4.78
N LYS A 60 14.30 -8.25 4.11
CA LYS A 60 14.14 -6.86 4.57
C LYS A 60 13.37 -6.03 3.53
N LEU A 61 12.20 -6.50 3.10
CA LEU A 61 11.33 -5.73 2.20
C LEU A 61 10.40 -4.81 2.98
N TYR A 62 10.10 -3.67 2.38
CA TYR A 62 9.18 -2.67 2.91
C TYR A 62 8.26 -2.17 1.80
N LEU A 63 6.98 -2.00 2.10
CA LEU A 63 5.97 -1.64 1.11
C LEU A 63 5.40 -0.27 1.39
N ALA A 64 5.32 0.58 0.36
CA ALA A 64 4.65 1.87 0.44
C ALA A 64 3.59 1.99 -0.65
N GLY A 65 2.42 2.52 -0.30
CA GLY A 65 1.33 2.74 -1.24
C GLY A 65 0.55 4.02 -0.94
N HIS A 66 0.17 4.75 -1.98
CA HIS A 66 -0.65 5.96 -1.87
C HIS A 66 -1.91 5.86 -2.73
N SER A 67 -3.07 6.23 -2.20
CA SER A 67 -4.34 6.28 -2.94
C SER A 67 -4.66 4.92 -3.60
N SER A 68 -4.81 4.85 -4.93
CA SER A 68 -4.93 3.58 -5.66
C SER A 68 -3.74 2.65 -5.42
N GLY A 69 -2.51 3.17 -5.29
CA GLY A 69 -1.35 2.38 -4.88
C GLY A 69 -1.44 1.88 -3.44
N GLY A 70 -2.16 2.59 -2.57
CA GLY A 70 -2.47 2.15 -1.21
C GLY A 70 -3.44 0.97 -1.19
N HIS A 71 -4.46 1.01 -2.05
CA HIS A 71 -5.33 -0.15 -2.31
C HIS A 71 -4.52 -1.36 -2.81
N LEU A 72 -3.67 -1.17 -3.82
CA LEU A 72 -2.85 -2.26 -4.38
C LEU A 72 -1.87 -2.83 -3.36
N ALA A 73 -1.24 -1.97 -2.53
CA ALA A 73 -0.37 -2.41 -1.45
C ALA A 73 -1.14 -3.23 -0.40
N ALA A 74 -2.34 -2.81 -0.01
CA ALA A 74 -3.20 -3.57 0.90
C ALA A 74 -3.60 -4.92 0.29
N MET A 75 -3.94 -4.98 -1.00
CA MET A 75 -4.21 -6.24 -1.69
C MET A 75 -3.01 -7.18 -1.67
N VAL A 76 -1.78 -6.68 -1.87
CA VAL A 76 -0.56 -7.48 -1.75
C VAL A 76 -0.41 -8.07 -0.34
N LEU A 77 -0.62 -7.26 0.71
CA LEU A 77 -0.57 -7.72 2.10
C LEU A 77 -1.65 -8.75 2.41
N SER A 78 -2.81 -8.67 1.75
CA SER A 78 -3.91 -9.64 1.84
C SER A 78 -3.66 -10.96 1.08
N GLY A 79 -2.52 -11.13 0.42
CA GLY A 79 -2.23 -12.33 -0.40
C GLY A 79 -2.73 -12.23 -1.84
N GLY A 80 -3.10 -11.03 -2.29
CA GLY A 80 -3.49 -10.78 -3.67
C GLY A 80 -4.90 -11.23 -4.01
N THR A 81 -5.19 -11.35 -5.30
CA THR A 81 -6.51 -11.82 -5.79
C THR A 81 -6.71 -13.34 -5.67
N THR A 82 -5.62 -14.11 -5.67
CA THR A 82 -5.67 -15.58 -5.76
C THR A 82 -5.04 -16.30 -4.58
N GLY A 83 -4.35 -15.59 -3.67
CA GLY A 83 -3.55 -16.21 -2.60
C GLY A 83 -2.22 -16.81 -3.09
N ASN A 84 -2.00 -16.90 -4.40
CA ASN A 84 -0.85 -17.58 -5.00
C ASN A 84 0.22 -16.57 -5.46
N LEU A 85 0.69 -15.74 -4.55
CA LEU A 85 1.84 -14.87 -4.81
C LEU A 85 3.12 -15.72 -4.95
N SER A 86 4.04 -15.28 -5.79
CA SER A 86 5.37 -15.90 -5.91
C SER A 86 6.30 -15.59 -4.73
N PHE A 87 5.83 -14.80 -3.77
CA PHE A 87 6.50 -14.42 -2.54
C PHE A 87 5.50 -14.45 -1.38
N PRO A 88 5.94 -14.75 -0.14
CA PRO A 88 5.07 -14.67 1.03
C PRO A 88 4.77 -13.20 1.38
N PRO A 89 3.51 -12.78 1.58
CA PRO A 89 3.18 -11.42 2.07
C PRO A 89 3.96 -11.01 3.34
N GLU A 90 4.30 -11.96 4.20
CA GLU A 90 5.07 -11.78 5.44
C GLU A 90 6.54 -11.38 5.19
N THR A 91 6.97 -11.37 3.93
CA THR A 91 8.28 -10.84 3.53
C THR A 91 8.39 -9.34 3.80
N PHE A 92 7.26 -8.62 3.83
CA PHE A 92 7.24 -7.19 4.14
C PHE A 92 7.36 -6.96 5.65
N LYS A 93 8.51 -6.45 6.09
CA LYS A 93 8.84 -6.21 7.51
C LYS A 93 8.23 -4.93 8.07
N ALA A 94 7.85 -4.00 7.21
CA ALA A 94 6.93 -2.93 7.56
C ALA A 94 6.23 -2.42 6.30
N SER A 95 5.09 -1.78 6.48
CA SER A 95 4.36 -1.13 5.39
C SER A 95 3.87 0.25 5.78
N VAL A 96 3.75 1.15 4.80
CA VAL A 96 3.04 2.42 4.93
C VAL A 96 1.98 2.54 3.84
N ILE A 97 0.72 2.69 4.23
CA ILE A 97 -0.38 2.92 3.29
C ILE A 97 -1.00 4.28 3.60
N ILE A 98 -0.98 5.16 2.61
CA ILE A 98 -1.41 6.56 2.70
C ILE A 98 -2.68 6.72 1.87
N SER A 99 -3.78 7.11 2.51
CA SER A 99 -5.03 7.45 1.86
C SER A 99 -5.56 6.33 0.95
N GLY A 100 -5.38 5.09 1.39
CA GLY A 100 -5.81 3.89 0.66
C GLY A 100 -7.33 3.69 0.68
N LEU A 101 -7.82 2.93 -0.29
CA LEU A 101 -9.22 2.46 -0.34
C LEU A 101 -9.24 0.98 0.04
N PHE A 102 -10.05 0.63 1.04
CA PHE A 102 -10.07 -0.74 1.60
C PHE A 102 -11.40 -1.47 1.44
N ASP A 103 -12.49 -0.74 1.26
CA ASP A 103 -13.82 -1.25 0.95
C ASP A 103 -14.28 -0.61 -0.36
N LEU A 104 -14.50 -1.39 -1.40
CA LEU A 104 -14.86 -0.85 -2.71
C LEU A 104 -16.37 -0.73 -2.91
N ALA A 105 -17.20 -1.21 -1.96
CA ALA A 105 -18.65 -1.15 -2.08
C ALA A 105 -19.17 0.30 -2.21
N PRO A 106 -18.71 1.28 -1.38
CA PRO A 106 -19.13 2.67 -1.54
C PRO A 106 -18.71 3.24 -2.89
N ILE A 107 -17.49 2.92 -3.36
CA ILE A 107 -16.94 3.42 -4.62
C ILE A 107 -17.73 2.88 -5.82
N ALA A 108 -18.07 1.58 -5.79
CA ALA A 108 -18.85 0.92 -6.84
C ALA A 108 -20.27 1.48 -6.98
N ALA A 109 -20.81 2.11 -5.93
CA ALA A 109 -22.09 2.79 -5.95
C ALA A 109 -22.04 4.22 -6.52
N THR A 110 -20.86 4.73 -6.90
CA THR A 110 -20.69 6.08 -7.46
C THR A 110 -20.44 6.07 -8.96
N TYR A 111 -20.40 7.26 -9.58
CA TYR A 111 -20.03 7.43 -10.99
C TYR A 111 -18.61 6.92 -11.32
N ILE A 112 -17.74 6.74 -10.31
CA ILE A 112 -16.40 6.15 -10.49
C ILE A 112 -16.52 4.75 -11.08
N ASN A 113 -17.62 4.03 -10.81
CA ASN A 113 -17.83 2.68 -11.32
C ASN A 113 -17.99 2.61 -12.84
N ASN A 114 -18.32 3.73 -13.51
CA ASN A 114 -18.29 3.80 -14.97
C ASN A 114 -16.88 3.55 -15.54
N TYR A 115 -15.84 3.80 -14.74
CA TYR A 115 -14.44 3.62 -15.10
C TYR A 115 -13.86 2.30 -14.57
N ILE A 116 -14.09 1.98 -13.28
CA ILE A 116 -13.50 0.78 -12.65
C ILE A 116 -14.28 -0.50 -12.89
N ARG A 117 -15.58 -0.40 -13.24
CA ARG A 117 -16.46 -1.50 -13.67
C ARG A 117 -16.49 -2.71 -12.73
N LEU A 118 -16.65 -2.45 -11.44
CA LEU A 118 -16.81 -3.48 -10.41
C LEU A 118 -18.27 -3.94 -10.34
N ASP A 119 -18.45 -5.25 -10.34
CA ASP A 119 -19.65 -5.94 -9.88
C ASP A 119 -19.49 -6.38 -8.41
N ASP A 120 -20.50 -7.05 -7.87
CA ASP A 120 -20.50 -7.51 -6.47
C ASP A 120 -19.34 -8.47 -6.17
N ASP A 121 -18.96 -9.31 -7.15
CA ASP A 121 -17.83 -10.21 -7.02
C ASP A 121 -16.50 -9.46 -6.98
N GLY A 122 -16.34 -8.46 -7.85
CA GLY A 122 -15.21 -7.54 -7.85
C GLY A 122 -15.09 -6.78 -6.54
N VAL A 123 -16.18 -6.25 -6.00
CA VAL A 123 -16.19 -5.60 -4.68
C VAL A 123 -15.72 -6.58 -3.60
N ARG A 124 -16.25 -7.79 -3.57
CA ARG A 124 -15.90 -8.80 -2.57
C ARG A 124 -14.44 -9.25 -2.67
N THR A 125 -13.93 -9.43 -3.88
CA THR A 125 -12.57 -9.97 -4.11
C THR A 125 -11.47 -8.91 -4.11
N LEU A 126 -11.80 -7.65 -4.39
CA LEU A 126 -10.83 -6.56 -4.49
C LEU A 126 -10.91 -5.57 -3.34
N SER A 127 -11.75 -5.80 -2.32
CA SER A 127 -11.75 -5.00 -1.09
C SER A 127 -10.82 -5.65 -0.05
N PRO A 128 -9.61 -5.11 0.19
CA PRO A 128 -8.66 -5.72 1.13
C PRO A 128 -9.20 -5.75 2.58
N LEU A 129 -10.20 -4.92 2.92
CA LEU A 129 -10.89 -4.99 4.22
C LEU A 129 -11.48 -6.39 4.50
N TYR A 130 -11.86 -7.14 3.47
CA TYR A 130 -12.43 -8.49 3.63
C TYR A 130 -11.37 -9.59 3.70
N HIS A 131 -10.09 -9.25 3.52
CA HIS A 131 -8.98 -10.19 3.35
C HIS A 131 -7.82 -9.86 4.30
N ILE A 132 -8.12 -9.39 5.52
CA ILE A 132 -7.09 -9.15 6.54
C ILE A 132 -6.39 -10.48 6.85
N PRO A 133 -5.05 -10.55 6.81
CA PRO A 133 -4.32 -11.75 7.20
C PRO A 133 -4.71 -12.21 8.61
N MET A 134 -4.87 -13.51 8.81
CA MET A 134 -5.22 -14.06 10.13
C MET A 134 -4.04 -13.95 11.11
N ALA A 135 -4.34 -13.93 12.41
CA ALA A 135 -3.34 -13.80 13.49
C ALA A 135 -2.22 -14.87 13.46
N ASN A 136 -2.49 -16.05 12.89
CA ASN A 136 -1.48 -17.11 12.73
C ASN A 136 -0.48 -16.86 11.58
N ARG A 137 -0.66 -15.77 10.84
CA ARG A 137 0.23 -15.26 9.79
C ARG A 137 0.63 -13.83 10.16
N PRO A 138 1.55 -13.64 11.12
CA PRO A 138 1.89 -12.32 11.62
C PRO A 138 2.51 -11.47 10.53
N MET A 139 1.96 -10.27 10.34
CA MET A 139 2.46 -9.28 9.38
C MET A 139 3.42 -8.30 10.07
N GLY A 140 4.32 -7.69 9.30
CA GLY A 140 5.11 -6.57 9.80
C GLY A 140 4.24 -5.37 10.20
N PRO A 141 4.72 -4.46 11.07
CA PRO A 141 4.01 -3.26 11.46
C PRO A 141 3.51 -2.45 10.26
N LEU A 142 2.25 -2.03 10.36
CA LEU A 142 1.60 -1.18 9.38
C LEU A 142 1.52 0.26 9.90
N VAL A 143 1.96 1.22 9.10
CA VAL A 143 1.63 2.64 9.26
C VAL A 143 0.46 2.96 8.33
N LEU A 144 -0.68 3.34 8.89
CA LEU A 144 -1.82 3.86 8.13
C LEU A 144 -1.90 5.36 8.28
N GLY A 145 -1.87 6.08 7.17
CA GLY A 145 -1.92 7.53 7.20
C GLY A 145 -2.86 8.15 6.19
N THR A 146 -3.15 9.41 6.43
CA THR A 146 -3.94 10.29 5.56
C THR A 146 -3.34 11.70 5.59
N GLY A 147 -3.74 12.59 4.67
CA GLY A 147 -3.55 14.02 4.87
C GLY A 147 -4.62 14.60 5.81
N GLU A 148 -4.30 15.59 6.62
CA GLU A 148 -5.27 16.27 7.49
C GLU A 148 -6.46 16.87 6.71
N HIS A 149 -6.23 17.28 5.46
CA HIS A 149 -7.22 17.94 4.60
C HIS A 149 -7.73 16.99 3.49
N GLU A 150 -8.05 15.76 3.88
CA GLU A 150 -8.66 14.72 3.05
C GLU A 150 -10.19 14.79 3.05
N LEU A 151 -10.81 14.07 2.11
CA LEU A 151 -12.24 13.81 2.17
C LEU A 151 -12.57 12.87 3.34
N ALA A 152 -13.74 13.06 3.96
CA ALA A 152 -14.24 12.23 5.08
C ALA A 152 -14.16 10.72 4.80
N GLU A 153 -14.36 10.32 3.54
CA GLU A 153 -14.32 8.92 3.11
C GLU A 153 -12.95 8.26 3.34
N TYR A 154 -11.83 8.99 3.19
CA TYR A 154 -10.50 8.43 3.43
C TYR A 154 -10.28 8.11 4.91
N PHE A 155 -10.76 8.96 5.82
CA PHE A 155 -10.73 8.69 7.27
C PHE A 155 -11.63 7.50 7.63
N LEU A 156 -12.76 7.33 6.94
CA LEU A 156 -13.64 6.17 7.13
C LEU A 156 -12.97 4.87 6.66
N HIS A 157 -12.30 4.90 5.51
CA HIS A 157 -11.50 3.78 5.03
C HIS A 157 -10.37 3.43 6.00
N GLN A 158 -9.59 4.42 6.42
CA GLN A 158 -8.46 4.26 7.33
C GLN A 158 -8.92 3.67 8.67
N SER A 159 -9.98 4.22 9.29
CA SER A 159 -10.49 3.74 10.59
C SER A 159 -11.04 2.32 10.54
N ARG A 160 -11.82 1.96 9.51
CA ARG A 160 -12.34 0.60 9.35
C ARG A 160 -11.24 -0.43 9.14
N TYR A 161 -10.26 -0.10 8.29
CA TYR A 161 -9.14 -1.00 8.04
C TYR A 161 -8.23 -1.11 9.26
N ALA A 162 -7.99 -0.01 9.98
CA ALA A 162 -7.27 0.01 11.25
C ALA A 162 -7.91 -0.91 12.29
N GLU A 163 -9.23 -0.81 12.49
CA GLU A 163 -9.98 -1.66 13.41
C GLU A 163 -9.87 -3.14 13.01
N ALA A 164 -10.08 -3.46 11.73
CA ALA A 164 -9.98 -4.84 11.24
C ALA A 164 -8.55 -5.42 11.40
N TRP A 165 -7.52 -4.63 11.11
CA TRP A 165 -6.11 -5.01 11.24
C TRP A 165 -5.73 -5.25 12.70
N ALA A 166 -6.14 -4.37 13.61
CA ALA A 166 -5.90 -4.51 15.05
C ALA A 166 -6.67 -5.70 15.65
N ASN A 167 -7.92 -5.92 15.24
CA ASN A 167 -8.72 -7.08 15.67
C ASN A 167 -8.13 -8.42 15.21
N ALA A 168 -7.39 -8.42 14.10
CA ALA A 168 -6.62 -9.58 13.65
C ALA A 168 -5.29 -9.77 14.41
N GLY A 169 -4.97 -8.88 15.37
CA GLY A 169 -3.80 -8.99 16.25
C GLY A 169 -2.50 -8.43 15.66
N HIS A 170 -2.56 -7.67 14.57
CA HIS A 170 -1.37 -7.11 13.93
C HIS A 170 -0.99 -5.73 14.49
N GLU A 171 0.31 -5.41 14.47
CA GLU A 171 0.80 -4.09 14.89
C GLU A 171 0.38 -3.01 13.89
N LEU A 172 -0.11 -1.89 14.42
CA LEU A 172 -0.59 -0.75 13.66
C LEU A 172 -0.14 0.56 14.32
N GLN A 173 0.25 1.53 13.50
CA GLN A 173 0.40 2.93 13.86
C GLN A 173 -0.43 3.81 12.93
N MET A 174 -1.32 4.62 13.49
CA MET A 174 -2.04 5.66 12.76
C MET A 174 -1.19 6.93 12.70
N CYS A 175 -1.14 7.60 11.55
CA CYS A 175 -0.36 8.82 11.36
C CYS A 175 -0.99 9.73 10.28
N ASP A 176 -1.65 10.80 10.69
CA ASP A 176 -2.24 11.76 9.77
C ASP A 176 -1.32 12.98 9.59
N ALA A 177 -0.94 13.26 8.36
CA ALA A 177 0.03 14.29 8.02
C ALA A 177 -0.60 15.69 8.06
N ALA A 178 -0.19 16.50 9.04
CA ALA A 178 -0.71 17.84 9.26
C ALA A 178 -0.44 18.79 8.08
N GLY A 179 -1.46 19.55 7.66
CA GLY A 179 -1.37 20.50 6.55
C GLY A 179 -1.34 19.90 5.15
N TYR A 180 -1.43 18.57 5.02
CA TYR A 180 -1.45 17.87 3.73
C TYR A 180 -2.87 17.49 3.29
N HIS A 181 -3.09 17.46 1.98
CA HIS A 181 -4.28 16.95 1.31
C HIS A 181 -3.91 15.79 0.37
N HIS A 182 -4.92 15.13 -0.20
CA HIS A 182 -4.76 13.88 -0.96
C HIS A 182 -3.65 13.84 -2.01
N LEU A 183 -3.36 14.95 -2.69
CA LEU A 183 -2.39 14.95 -3.78
C LEU A 183 -0.97 15.30 -3.33
N ASN A 184 -0.82 15.96 -2.18
CA ASN A 184 0.48 16.42 -1.69
C ASN A 184 0.96 15.63 -0.46
N VAL A 185 0.13 14.79 0.16
CA VAL A 185 0.53 13.93 1.28
C VAL A 185 1.74 13.02 0.98
N PRO A 186 2.01 12.56 -0.27
CA PRO A 186 3.25 11.84 -0.56
C PRO A 186 4.53 12.65 -0.32
N TYR A 187 4.46 13.99 -0.31
CA TYR A 187 5.61 14.83 0.05
C TYR A 187 5.96 14.74 1.54
N ASP A 188 4.99 14.47 2.43
CA ASP A 188 5.26 14.20 3.85
C ASP A 188 6.01 12.87 4.06
N LEU A 189 5.77 11.88 3.19
CA LEU A 189 6.56 10.64 3.20
C LEU A 189 7.98 10.87 2.63
N ALA A 190 8.13 11.80 1.68
CA ALA A 190 9.41 12.11 1.07
C ALA A 190 10.31 12.97 1.96
N ASP A 191 9.74 13.88 2.76
CA ASP A 191 10.45 14.77 3.67
C ASP A 191 10.94 14.02 4.93
N GLU A 192 12.24 14.06 5.23
CA GLU A 192 12.81 13.45 6.44
C GLU A 192 12.20 14.00 7.75
N ASN A 193 11.65 15.22 7.70
CA ASN A 193 10.94 15.86 8.80
C ASN A 193 9.41 15.69 8.71
N GLY A 194 8.91 14.95 7.74
CA GLY A 194 7.50 14.61 7.64
C GLY A 194 7.05 13.60 8.70
N GLN A 195 5.77 13.62 9.04
CA GLN A 195 5.23 12.74 10.08
C GLN A 195 5.23 11.28 9.61
N LEU A 196 4.75 11.04 8.39
CA LEU A 196 4.71 9.75 7.72
C LEU A 196 6.11 9.20 7.48
N HIS A 197 7.04 10.06 7.05
CA HIS A 197 8.44 9.65 6.89
C HIS A 197 9.00 9.11 8.20
N ARG A 198 8.94 9.88 9.30
CA ARG A 198 9.47 9.44 10.60
C ARG A 198 8.78 8.19 11.10
N ALA A 199 7.45 8.11 10.96
CA ALA A 199 6.67 6.94 11.37
C ALA A 199 7.13 5.68 10.63
N PHE A 200 7.26 5.73 9.30
CA PHE A 200 7.68 4.59 8.49
C PHE A 200 9.17 4.28 8.66
N ARG A 201 10.01 5.30 8.66
CA ARG A 201 11.47 5.21 8.86
C ARG A 201 11.84 4.55 10.18
N ALA A 202 11.04 4.72 11.23
CA ALA A 202 11.22 4.06 12.52
C ALA A 202 10.93 2.55 12.48
N LYS A 203 10.23 2.06 11.45
CA LYS A 203 9.92 0.64 11.24
C LYS A 203 10.87 -0.05 10.24
N ILE A 204 11.78 0.71 9.63
CA ILE A 204 12.74 0.20 8.65
C ILE A 204 14.10 -0.02 9.31
N ASP A 205 14.60 -1.24 9.18
CA ASP A 205 16.00 -1.60 9.42
C ASP A 205 16.82 -1.43 8.13
N PHE A 206 17.87 -0.59 8.19
CA PHE A 206 18.76 -0.26 7.07
C PHE A 206 20.09 -1.03 7.08
N GLY A 207 20.33 -1.90 8.07
CA GLY A 207 21.64 -2.54 8.25
C GLY A 207 21.86 -3.04 9.65
#